data_AF-A0A409XTR0-F1
#
_entry.id   AF-A0A409XTR0-F1
#
_cell.length_a   1.000
_cell.length_b   1.000
_cell.length_c   1.000
_cell.angle_alpha   90.00
_cell.angle_beta   90.00
_cell.angle_gamma   90.00
#
_symmetry.space_group_name_H-M   'P 1'
#
loop_
_entity.id
_entity.type
_entity.pdbx_description
1 polymer ?
#
loop_
_entity_poly.entity_id
_entity_poly.type
_entity_poly.pdbx_seq_one_letter_code
_entity_poly.pdbx_strand_id
1 'polypeptide(L)'
;MSTKPEEKLFWGDYSAGKKPHIWFHRLEGKFDNKTPVATKMYRFEKALEPGRWAELWFKNLPATSQVDWDALYTVFTVKWPLQKVVESTHEELLEKLHATMLNKVNIGGMVDRDGDKVYTHVAWADEVQALTDALDDANGYLIPQVHHNIRKKGFALRMS
;
A
#
# COMPACT_ATOMS: atom_id res chain seq x y z
N MET A 1 14.02 9.11 27.77
CA MET A 1 14.80 8.57 26.64
C MET A 1 13.81 8.19 25.55
N SER A 2 13.67 8.98 24.49
CA SER A 2 12.86 8.58 23.32
C SER A 2 13.61 7.47 22.59
N THR A 3 13.06 6.26 22.62
CA THR A 3 13.54 5.16 21.79
C THR A 3 13.25 5.53 20.34
N LYS A 4 14.31 5.87 19.61
CA LYS A 4 14.28 6.02 18.15
C LYS A 4 13.69 4.71 17.60
N PRO A 5 12.61 4.73 16.80
CA PRO A 5 12.06 3.50 16.27
C PRO A 5 13.18 2.78 15.50
N GLU A 6 13.48 1.54 15.91
CA GLU A 6 14.51 0.73 15.25
C GLU A 6 14.18 0.66 13.77
N GLU A 7 15.13 1.11 12.96
CA GLU A 7 15.00 1.10 11.52
C GLU A 7 15.03 -0.36 11.06
N LYS A 8 13.85 -0.96 10.92
CA LYS A 8 13.69 -2.37 10.58
C LYS A 8 14.45 -2.67 9.28
N LEU A 9 15.46 -3.54 9.36
CA LEU A 9 16.22 -4.04 8.22
C LEU A 9 15.31 -4.84 7.25
N PHE A 10 15.82 -5.12 6.06
CA PHE A 10 15.13 -5.90 5.04
C PHE A 10 15.57 -7.36 5.06
N TRP A 11 14.59 -8.24 5.25
CA TRP A 11 14.82 -9.67 5.44
C TRP A 11 14.77 -10.44 4.11
N GLY A 12 14.01 -9.94 3.14
CA GLY A 12 13.81 -10.58 1.84
C GLY A 12 12.70 -11.63 1.80
N ASP A 13 12.02 -11.88 2.92
CA ASP A 13 10.79 -12.64 2.99
C ASP A 13 9.60 -11.68 3.12
N TYR A 14 8.52 -11.96 2.40
CA TYR A 14 7.29 -11.16 2.44
C TYR A 14 6.60 -11.17 3.83
N SER A 15 7.22 -11.79 4.84
CA SER A 15 6.72 -12.02 6.19
C SER A 15 6.57 -10.73 7.01
N ALA A 16 7.32 -9.68 6.68
CA ALA A 16 7.27 -8.39 7.38
C ALA A 16 6.19 -7.43 6.86
N GLY A 17 5.33 -7.85 5.91
CA GLY A 17 4.33 -6.97 5.28
C GLY A 17 4.91 -5.82 4.45
N LYS A 18 6.24 -5.80 4.25
CA LYS A 18 6.93 -4.79 3.45
C LYS A 18 6.91 -5.23 1.99
N LYS A 19 6.24 -4.45 1.13
CA LYS A 19 6.37 -4.57 -0.33
C LYS A 19 7.84 -4.26 -0.70
N PRO A 20 8.61 -5.19 -1.28
CA PRO A 20 10.05 -5.03 -1.51
C PRO A 20 10.42 -3.73 -2.23
N HIS A 21 9.65 -3.35 -3.26
CA HIS A 21 9.86 -2.10 -4.00
C HIS A 21 9.56 -0.84 -3.19
N ILE A 22 8.55 -0.86 -2.30
CA ILE A 22 8.29 0.26 -1.40
C ILE A 22 9.46 0.45 -0.43
N TRP A 23 10.03 -0.64 0.07
CA TRP A 23 11.22 -0.56 0.91
C TRP A 23 12.43 -0.01 0.14
N PHE A 24 12.65 -0.49 -1.09
CA PHE A 24 13.75 -0.03 -1.93
C PHE A 24 13.64 1.48 -2.22
N HIS A 25 12.46 1.96 -2.64
CA HIS A 25 12.24 3.39 -2.88
C HIS A 25 12.37 4.25 -1.62
N ARG A 26 11.98 3.74 -0.44
CA ARG A 26 12.20 4.46 0.83
C ARG A 26 13.68 4.58 1.17
N LEU A 27 14.49 3.58 0.83
CA LEU A 27 15.94 3.66 0.98
C LEU A 27 16.52 4.66 -0.02
N GLU A 28 16.12 4.56 -1.28
CA GLU A 28 16.57 5.43 -2.37
C GLU A 28 16.23 6.90 -2.11
N GLY A 29 15.03 7.19 -1.60
CA GLY A 29 14.60 8.55 -1.26
C GLY A 29 15.40 9.22 -0.14
N LYS A 30 16.31 8.50 0.54
CA LYS A 30 17.28 9.10 1.48
C LYS A 30 18.51 9.66 0.78
N PHE A 31 18.66 9.40 -0.52
CA PHE A 31 19.78 9.88 -1.32
C PHE A 31 19.33 11.06 -2.18
N ASP A 32 20.25 11.97 -2.42
CA ASP A 32 20.08 13.01 -3.42
C ASP A 32 20.75 12.61 -4.75
N ASN A 33 20.62 13.48 -5.76
CA ASN A 33 21.21 13.28 -7.08
C ASN A 33 22.75 13.38 -7.10
N LYS A 34 23.38 13.80 -5.99
CA LYS A 34 24.84 13.93 -5.85
C LYS A 34 25.46 12.77 -5.08
N THR A 35 24.63 11.94 -4.45
CA THR A 35 25.08 10.83 -3.61
C THR A 35 25.83 9.81 -4.47
N PRO A 36 27.12 9.52 -4.19
CA PRO A 36 27.91 8.58 -4.97
C PRO A 36 27.32 7.18 -4.95
N VAL A 37 27.41 6.46 -6.09
CA VAL A 37 26.89 5.08 -6.20
C VAL A 37 27.49 4.16 -5.13
N ALA A 38 28.80 4.28 -4.87
CA ALA A 38 29.47 3.50 -3.80
C ALA A 38 28.82 3.73 -2.42
N THR A 39 28.39 4.96 -2.12
CA THR A 39 27.66 5.27 -0.88
C THR A 39 26.28 4.64 -0.87
N LYS A 40 25.55 4.67 -1.99
CA LYS A 40 24.24 4.02 -2.12
C LYS A 40 24.36 2.51 -1.91
N MET A 41 25.34 1.86 -2.54
CA MET A 41 25.60 0.41 -2.41
C MET A 41 25.96 0.03 -0.98
N TYR A 42 26.86 0.78 -0.33
CA TYR A 42 27.18 0.57 1.08
C TYR A 42 25.95 0.68 1.97
N ARG A 43 25.10 1.70 1.75
CA ARG A 43 23.87 1.90 2.52
C ARG A 43 22.84 0.80 2.26
N PHE A 44 22.75 0.31 1.03
CA PHE A 44 21.90 -0.83 0.69
C PHE A 44 22.31 -2.08 1.45
N GLU A 45 23.59 -2.46 1.39
CA GLU A 45 24.11 -3.62 2.12
C GLU A 45 23.82 -3.52 3.63
N LYS A 46 24.04 -2.34 4.23
CA LYS A 46 23.75 -2.10 5.65
C LYS A 46 22.27 -2.10 6.01
N ALA A 47 21.39 -1.96 5.02
CA ALA A 47 19.95 -2.01 5.23
C ALA A 47 19.38 -3.43 5.10
N LEU A 48 20.21 -4.43 4.75
CA LEU A 48 19.85 -5.84 4.74
C LEU A 48 20.07 -6.47 6.12
N GLU A 49 19.20 -7.39 6.50
CA GLU A 49 19.35 -8.13 7.76
C GLU A 49 20.47 -9.18 7.64
N PRO A 50 21.49 -9.13 8.53
CA PRO A 50 22.59 -10.09 8.51
C PRO A 50 22.12 -11.54 8.60
N GLY A 51 22.67 -12.41 7.75
CA GLY A 51 22.37 -13.85 7.74
C GLY A 51 20.97 -14.21 7.22
N ARG A 52 20.20 -13.25 6.72
CA ARG A 52 18.89 -13.51 6.09
C ARG A 52 18.97 -13.58 4.57
N TRP A 53 17.86 -14.00 3.98
CA TRP A 53 17.69 -14.24 2.56
C TRP A 53 18.13 -13.07 1.68
N ALA A 54 17.80 -11.83 2.05
CA ALA A 54 18.17 -10.66 1.25
C ALA A 54 19.70 -10.42 1.22
N GLU A 55 20.38 -10.53 2.37
CA GLU A 55 21.83 -10.34 2.45
C GLU A 55 22.57 -11.45 1.69
N LEU A 56 22.16 -12.71 1.89
CA LEU A 56 22.72 -13.85 1.18
C LEU A 56 22.52 -13.73 -0.33
N TRP A 57 21.35 -13.26 -0.77
CA TRP A 57 21.10 -12.99 -2.17
C TRP A 57 22.03 -11.90 -2.73
N PHE A 58 22.15 -10.77 -2.03
CA PHE A 58 22.99 -9.65 -2.48
C PHE A 58 24.46 -10.04 -2.62
N LYS A 59 25.00 -10.78 -1.64
CA LYS A 59 26.40 -11.26 -1.67
C LYS A 59 26.70 -12.23 -2.82
N ASN A 60 25.67 -12.92 -3.33
CA ASN A 60 25.80 -13.87 -4.44
C ASN A 60 25.56 -13.21 -5.82
N LEU A 61 25.31 -11.91 -5.89
CA LEU A 61 25.16 -11.22 -7.17
C LEU A 61 26.50 -11.08 -7.92
N PRO A 62 26.50 -11.03 -9.25
CA PRO A 62 27.68 -10.68 -10.03
C PRO A 62 28.25 -9.31 -9.62
N ALA A 63 29.57 -9.14 -9.70
CA ALA A 63 30.25 -7.89 -9.33
C ALA A 63 29.70 -6.67 -10.08
N THR A 64 29.26 -6.84 -11.33
CA THR A 64 28.63 -5.79 -12.14
C THR A 64 27.34 -5.26 -11.52
N SER A 65 26.54 -6.13 -10.88
CA SER A 65 25.32 -5.74 -10.14
C SER A 65 25.60 -5.21 -8.73
N GLN A 66 26.85 -5.27 -8.26
CA GLN A 66 27.27 -4.78 -6.95
C GLN A 66 27.99 -3.41 -7.01
N VAL A 67 28.19 -2.85 -8.20
CA VAL A 67 28.84 -1.53 -8.38
C VAL A 67 27.97 -0.51 -9.11
N ASP A 68 26.81 -0.94 -9.61
CA ASP A 68 25.88 -0.11 -10.36
C ASP A 68 24.47 -0.18 -9.73
N TRP A 69 23.90 0.99 -9.47
CA TRP A 69 22.62 1.10 -8.75
C TRP A 69 21.43 0.63 -9.60
N ASP A 70 21.46 0.90 -10.89
CA ASP A 70 20.38 0.54 -11.82
C ASP A 70 20.44 -0.96 -12.13
N ALA A 71 21.64 -1.52 -12.26
CA ALA A 71 21.87 -2.95 -12.38
C ALA A 71 21.40 -3.69 -11.11
N LEU A 72 21.66 -3.13 -9.92
CA LEU A 72 21.15 -3.67 -8.66
C LEU A 72 19.62 -3.67 -8.64
N TYR A 73 18.99 -2.54 -9.00
CA TYR A 73 17.52 -2.45 -9.04
C TYR A 73 16.92 -3.44 -10.05
N THR A 74 17.58 -3.65 -11.19
CA THR A 74 17.17 -4.64 -12.19
C THR A 74 17.15 -6.06 -11.62
N VAL A 75 18.25 -6.50 -11.02
CA VAL A 75 18.32 -7.85 -10.43
C VAL A 75 17.42 -7.98 -9.19
N PHE A 76 17.21 -6.89 -8.45
CA PHE A 76 16.27 -6.83 -7.33
C PHE A 76 14.84 -7.08 -7.81
N THR A 77 14.43 -6.42 -8.90
CA THR A 77 13.10 -6.59 -9.50
C THR A 77 12.89 -8.02 -10.02
N VAL A 78 13.93 -8.67 -10.54
CA VAL A 78 13.86 -10.09 -10.93
C VAL A 78 13.66 -10.99 -9.71
N LYS A 79 14.35 -10.70 -8.60
CA LYS A 79 14.28 -11.51 -7.37
C LYS A 79 12.96 -11.32 -6.61
N TRP A 80 12.46 -10.09 -6.55
CA TRP A 80 11.20 -9.71 -5.93
C TRP A 80 10.32 -9.00 -6.96
N PRO A 81 9.61 -9.72 -7.83
CA PRO A 81 8.79 -9.11 -8.87
C PRO A 81 7.77 -8.13 -8.28
N LEU A 82 7.58 -7.00 -8.96
CA LEU A 82 6.40 -6.17 -8.76
C LEU A 82 5.18 -7.07 -8.95
N GLN A 83 4.33 -7.15 -7.92
CA GLN A 83 3.01 -7.71 -8.10
C GLN A 83 2.35 -6.89 -9.21
N LYS A 84 1.94 -7.57 -10.29
CA LYS A 84 1.10 -6.92 -11.30
C LYS A 84 -0.06 -6.28 -10.53
N VAL A 85 -0.23 -4.98 -10.71
CA VAL A 85 -1.54 -4.38 -10.46
C VAL A 85 -2.43 -5.07 -11.47
N VAL A 86 -3.12 -6.12 -11.03
CA VAL A 86 -4.25 -6.64 -11.78
C VAL A 86 -5.24 -5.50 -11.70
N GLU A 87 -5.46 -4.82 -12.82
CA GLU A 87 -6.61 -3.94 -12.96
C GLU A 87 -7.80 -4.78 -12.56
N SER A 88 -8.45 -4.39 -11.45
CA SER A 88 -9.63 -5.10 -11.00
C SER A 88 -10.57 -5.18 -12.17
N THR A 89 -10.99 -6.39 -12.51
CA THR A 89 -11.91 -6.58 -13.62
C THR A 89 -13.20 -5.82 -13.33
N HIS A 90 -13.98 -5.50 -14.37
CA HIS A 90 -15.27 -4.81 -14.19
C HIS A 90 -16.17 -5.53 -13.17
N GLU A 91 -16.16 -6.87 -13.15
CA GLU A 91 -16.91 -7.68 -12.20
C GLU A 91 -16.37 -7.55 -10.76
N GLU A 92 -15.05 -7.56 -10.56
CA GLU A 92 -14.43 -7.36 -9.25
C GLU A 92 -14.65 -5.94 -8.71
N LEU A 93 -14.67 -4.93 -9.58
CA LEU A 93 -15.01 -3.55 -9.22
C LEU A 93 -16.47 -3.42 -8.80
N LEU A 94 -17.40 -4.09 -9.51
CA LEU A 94 -18.81 -4.15 -9.12
C LEU A 94 -19.01 -4.89 -7.80
N GLU A 95 -18.35 -6.04 -7.61
CA GLU A 95 -18.41 -6.79 -6.35
C GLU A 95 -17.89 -5.93 -5.19
N LYS A 96 -16.76 -5.26 -5.39
CA LYS A 96 -16.16 -4.37 -4.40
C LYS A 96 -17.10 -3.20 -4.08
N LEU A 97 -17.67 -2.56 -5.09
CA LEU A 97 -18.65 -1.48 -4.92
C LEU A 97 -19.86 -1.96 -4.10
N HIS A 98 -20.37 -3.15 -4.38
CA HIS A 98 -21.49 -3.74 -3.64
C HIS A 98 -21.11 -4.14 -2.21
N ALA A 99 -19.86 -4.56 -1.98
CA ALA A 99 -19.31 -4.90 -0.67
C ALA A 99 -18.93 -3.67 0.18
N THR A 100 -18.74 -2.50 -0.43
CA THR A 100 -18.42 -1.24 0.28
C THR A 100 -19.60 -0.79 1.15
N MET A 101 -19.57 -1.22 2.42
CA MET A 101 -20.58 -0.91 3.43
C MET A 101 -20.10 0.15 4.42
N LEU A 102 -20.94 1.17 4.64
CA LEU A 102 -20.77 2.09 5.76
C LEU A 102 -21.59 1.60 6.96
N ASN A 103 -20.93 0.97 7.93
CA ASN A 103 -21.60 0.59 9.17
C ASN A 103 -22.05 1.85 9.94
N LYS A 104 -23.34 1.95 10.25
CA LYS A 104 -23.92 3.12 10.94
C LYS A 104 -23.29 3.44 12.29
N VAL A 105 -22.77 2.45 13.01
CA VAL A 105 -22.06 2.67 14.28
C VAL A 105 -20.81 3.55 14.08
N ASN A 106 -20.25 3.52 12.87
CA ASN A 106 -19.08 4.27 12.53
C ASN A 106 -19.42 5.63 11.90
N ILE A 107 -20.68 5.93 11.54
CA ILE A 107 -21.06 7.22 10.94
C ILE A 107 -20.81 8.34 11.95
N GLY A 108 -20.02 9.34 11.54
CA GLY A 108 -19.60 10.46 12.40
C GLY A 108 -18.31 10.19 13.18
N GLY A 109 -17.79 8.96 13.14
CA GLY A 109 -16.43 8.65 13.56
C GLY A 109 -15.39 9.24 12.61
N MET A 110 -14.14 9.29 13.06
CA MET A 110 -12.99 9.69 12.25
C MET A 110 -12.09 8.48 12.00
N VAL A 111 -11.62 8.33 10.77
CA VAL A 111 -10.59 7.38 10.36
C VAL A 111 -9.34 8.13 9.95
N ASP A 112 -8.19 7.53 10.20
CA ASP A 112 -6.91 8.04 9.70
C ASP A 112 -6.76 7.59 8.24
N ARG A 113 -6.62 8.57 7.33
CA ARG A 113 -6.31 8.37 5.92
C ARG A 113 -5.07 9.20 5.62
N ASP A 114 -3.96 8.53 5.33
CA ASP A 114 -2.68 9.14 4.97
C ASP A 114 -2.18 10.21 5.96
N GLY A 115 -2.50 10.07 7.25
CA GLY A 115 -2.10 10.99 8.31
C GLY A 115 -3.15 12.07 8.64
N ASP A 116 -4.25 12.14 7.89
CA ASP A 116 -5.35 13.05 8.14
C ASP A 116 -6.57 12.32 8.74
N LYS A 117 -7.21 12.98 9.72
CA LYS A 117 -8.46 12.48 10.30
C LYS A 117 -9.64 12.88 9.43
N VAL A 118 -10.16 11.92 8.67
CA VAL A 118 -11.31 12.11 7.79
C VAL A 118 -12.53 11.46 8.43
N TYR A 119 -13.70 12.09 8.30
CA TYR A 119 -14.93 11.45 8.76
C TYR A 119 -15.20 10.17 7.96
N THR A 120 -15.64 9.12 8.64
CA THR A 120 -15.96 7.81 8.06
C THR A 120 -16.93 7.87 6.88
N HIS A 121 -17.90 8.79 6.91
CA HIS A 121 -18.87 8.96 5.82
C HIS A 121 -18.25 9.66 4.60
N VAL A 122 -17.28 10.56 4.81
CA VAL A 122 -16.51 11.20 3.74
C VAL A 122 -15.57 10.17 3.11
N ALA A 123 -14.81 9.44 3.92
CA ALA A 123 -13.92 8.38 3.43
C ALA A 123 -14.67 7.29 2.65
N TRP A 124 -15.90 6.96 3.07
CA TRP A 124 -16.77 6.04 2.33
C TRP A 124 -17.25 6.64 1.00
N ALA A 125 -17.68 7.91 0.98
CA ALA A 125 -18.10 8.58 -0.23
C ALA A 125 -16.95 8.67 -1.26
N ASP A 126 -15.74 8.98 -0.80
CA ASP A 126 -14.54 9.02 -1.64
C ASP A 126 -14.20 7.64 -2.23
N GLU A 127 -14.39 6.58 -1.46
CA GLU A 127 -14.18 5.20 -1.93
C GLU A 127 -15.24 4.76 -2.95
N VAL A 128 -16.51 5.10 -2.72
CA VAL A 128 -17.59 4.84 -3.68
C VAL A 128 -17.34 5.61 -4.98
N GLN A 129 -16.96 6.89 -4.91
CA GLN A 129 -16.66 7.70 -6.07
C GLN A 129 -15.49 7.12 -6.89
N ALA A 130 -14.40 6.74 -6.22
CA ALA A 130 -13.25 6.13 -6.90
C ALA A 130 -13.62 4.81 -7.61
N LEU A 131 -14.53 4.02 -7.04
CA LEU A 131 -15.01 2.77 -7.67
C LEU A 131 -15.94 3.04 -8.85
N THR A 132 -16.83 4.03 -8.77
CA THR A 132 -17.70 4.40 -9.89
C THR A 132 -16.93 5.04 -11.04
N ASP A 133 -15.90 5.83 -10.72
CA ASP A 133 -14.99 6.40 -11.72
C ASP A 133 -14.21 5.29 -12.44
N ALA A 134 -13.73 4.29 -11.70
CA ALA A 134 -13.04 3.12 -12.26
C ALA A 134 -13.97 2.20 -13.10
N LEU A 135 -15.29 2.32 -12.92
CA LEU A 135 -16.32 1.62 -13.71
C LEU A 135 -16.82 2.44 -14.90
N ASP A 136 -16.22 3.62 -15.16
CA ASP A 136 -16.64 4.58 -16.18
C ASP A 136 -18.13 5.01 -16.05
N ASP A 137 -18.66 5.04 -14.81
CA ASP A 137 -20.05 5.46 -14.54
C ASP A 137 -20.19 6.99 -14.56
N ALA A 138 -19.97 7.58 -15.73
CA ALA A 138 -20.02 9.03 -15.95
C ALA A 138 -21.38 9.66 -15.61
N ASN A 139 -22.45 8.86 -15.51
CA ASN A 139 -23.80 9.31 -15.20
C ASN A 139 -24.21 9.08 -13.73
N GLY A 140 -23.37 8.41 -12.94
CA GLY A 140 -23.63 8.15 -11.52
C GLY A 140 -24.77 7.18 -11.24
N TYR A 141 -25.09 6.27 -12.17
CA TYR A 141 -26.18 5.31 -12.04
C TYR A 141 -25.90 4.16 -11.05
N LEU A 142 -24.65 3.96 -10.66
CA LEU A 142 -24.23 2.94 -9.70
C LEU A 142 -24.32 3.42 -8.25
N ILE A 143 -24.24 4.74 -8.01
CA ILE A 143 -24.36 5.34 -6.65
C ILE A 143 -25.72 5.00 -6.00
N PRO A 144 -26.88 5.11 -6.70
CA PRO A 144 -28.17 4.67 -6.15
C PRO A 144 -28.21 3.19 -5.77
N GLN A 145 -27.45 2.33 -6.45
CA GLN A 145 -27.43 0.89 -6.19
C GLN A 145 -26.78 0.59 -4.83
N VAL A 146 -25.73 1.33 -4.46
CA VAL A 146 -25.05 1.16 -3.16
C VAL A 146 -25.65 2.03 -2.05
N HIS A 147 -26.58 2.93 -2.35
CA HIS A 147 -27.27 3.74 -1.33
C HIS A 147 -28.00 2.87 -0.29
N HIS A 148 -28.45 1.67 -0.67
CA HIS A 148 -29.04 0.69 0.26
C HIS A 148 -28.04 0.11 1.27
N ASN A 149 -26.73 0.20 1.03
CA ASN A 149 -25.69 -0.18 1.98
C ASN A 149 -25.58 0.79 3.17
N ILE A 150 -26.32 1.91 3.12
CA ILE A 150 -26.48 2.90 4.21
C ILE A 150 -27.75 2.61 5.07
N ARG A 151 -28.36 1.41 4.99
CA ARG A 151 -29.71 1.15 5.55
C ARG A 151 -29.85 1.37 7.07
N LYS A 152 -30.98 2.01 7.45
CA LYS A 152 -31.50 2.23 8.81
C LYS A 152 -32.03 0.91 9.40
N LYS A 153 -31.84 0.66 10.70
CA LYS A 153 -32.83 -0.17 11.42
C LYS A 153 -34.13 0.64 11.49
N GLY A 154 -35.21 0.03 11.00
CA GLY A 154 -36.56 0.53 11.19
C GLY A 154 -36.95 0.49 12.67
N PHE A 155 -37.68 1.53 13.07
CA PHE A 155 -38.62 1.60 14.18
C PHE A 155 -38.98 0.25 14.83
N ALA A 156 -38.55 0.05 16.08
CA ALA A 156 -39.37 -0.66 17.05
C ALA A 156 -40.20 0.40 17.77
N LEU A 157 -41.50 0.43 17.46
CA LEU A 157 -42.51 1.21 18.16
C LEU A 157 -42.38 0.99 19.67
N ARG A 158 -42.15 2.08 20.40
CA ARG A 158 -42.55 2.20 21.79
C ARG A 158 -44.08 2.26 21.77
N MET A 159 -44.73 1.16 22.10
CA MET A 159 -46.14 1.16 22.52
C MET A 159 -46.14 0.78 24.00
N SER A 160 -46.76 1.66 24.76
CA SER A 160 -46.96 1.60 26.21
C SER A 160 -47.68 0.35 26.69
#